data_AF-A0A6D0IHP5-F1
#
_entry.id   AF-A0A6D0IHP5-F1
#
_cell.length_a   1.000
_cell.length_b   1.000
_cell.length_c   1.000
_cell.angle_alpha   90.00
_cell.angle_beta   90.00
_cell.angle_gamma   90.00
#
_symmetry.space_group_name_H-M   'P 1'
#
loop_
_entity.id
_entity.type
_entity.pdbx_description
1 polymer ?
#
loop_
_entity_poly.entity_id
_entity_poly.type
_entity_poly.pdbx_seq_one_letter_code
_entity_poly.pdbx_strand_id
1 'polypeptide(L)' 'MDQTYSLESFLNHVQKRDPNQTEFAQAVREVMTTLWPFLEQNPKYRQMSLLERL' A
#
# COMPACT_ATOMS: atom_id res chain seq x y z
N MET A 1 -0.37 16.32 -9.04
CA MET A 1 -1.47 15.36 -9.18
C MET A 1 -1.47 14.56 -7.89
N ASP A 2 -2.26 14.96 -6.90
CA ASP A 2 -2.47 14.12 -5.71
C ASP A 2 -3.21 12.87 -6.17
N GLN A 3 -2.46 11.81 -6.44
CA GLN A 3 -3.07 10.49 -6.55
C GLN A 3 -3.74 10.24 -5.21
N THR A 4 -5.04 10.03 -5.21
CA THR A 4 -5.82 9.66 -4.04
C THR A 4 -5.15 8.44 -3.38
N TYR A 5 -4.36 8.69 -2.34
CA TYR A 5 -3.59 7.66 -1.61
C TYR A 5 -4.57 6.87 -0.74
N SER A 6 -5.29 5.95 -1.36
CA SER A 6 -6.15 4.97 -0.68
C SER A 6 -5.47 3.61 -0.65
N LEU A 7 -5.87 2.78 0.32
CA LEU A 7 -5.41 1.40 0.45
C LEU A 7 -5.66 0.62 -0.84
N GLU A 8 -6.84 0.78 -1.44
CA GLU A 8 -7.17 0.10 -2.70
C GLU A 8 -6.28 0.53 -3.87
N SER A 9 -5.99 1.83 -3.99
CA SER A 9 -5.09 2.33 -5.04
C SER A 9 -3.69 1.69 -4.92
N PHE A 10 -3.19 1.57 -3.68
CA PHE A 10 -1.92 0.91 -3.39
C PHE A 10 -1.96 -0.59 -3.71
N LEU A 11 -2.98 -1.32 -3.25
CA LEU A 11 -3.10 -2.76 -3.52
C LEU A 11 -3.26 -3.06 -5.01
N ASN A 12 -3.99 -2.22 -5.74
CA ASN A 12 -4.11 -2.32 -7.19
C ASN A 12 -2.77 -2.09 -7.91
N HIS A 13 -1.92 -1.20 -7.40
CA HIS A 13 -0.58 -0.99 -7.92
C HIS A 13 0.30 -2.23 -7.70
N VAL A 14 0.32 -2.78 -6.48
CA VAL A 14 1.06 -4.00 -6.13
C VAL A 14 0.63 -5.17 -7.02
N GLN A 15 -0.68 -5.38 -7.20
CA GLN A 15 -1.20 -6.46 -8.03
C GLN A 15 -0.85 -6.28 -9.52
N LYS A 16 -0.79 -5.04 -10.03
CA LYS A 16 -0.36 -4.79 -11.41
C LYS A 16 1.13 -5.02 -11.61
N ARG A 17 1.96 -4.77 -10.59
CA ARG A 17 3.41 -5.02 -10.63
C ARG A 17 3.70 -6.53 -10.65
N ASP A 18 3.00 -7.29 -9.81
CA ASP A 18 3.24 -8.71 -9.57
C ASP A 18 1.95 -9.56 -9.74
N PRO A 19 1.35 -9.62 -10.95
CA PRO A 19 0.00 -10.17 -11.15
C PRO A 19 -0.14 -11.67 -10.88
N ASN A 20 0.94 -12.42 -11.00
CA ASN A 20 0.94 -13.88 -10.81
C ASN A 20 1.29 -14.31 -9.37
N GLN A 21 1.41 -13.37 -8.43
CA GLN A 21 1.78 -13.64 -7.04
C GLN A 21 0.61 -13.37 -6.10
N THR A 22 -0.38 -14.27 -6.11
CA THR A 22 -1.63 -14.13 -5.35
C THR A 22 -1.42 -14.10 -3.83
N GLU A 23 -0.52 -14.93 -3.32
CA GLU A 23 -0.18 -15.08 -1.90
C GLU A 23 0.56 -13.84 -1.40
N PHE A 24 1.45 -13.28 -2.23
CA PHE A 24 2.09 -12.00 -1.94
C PHE A 24 1.05 -10.87 -1.85
N ALA A 25 0.16 -10.77 -2.84
CA ALA A 25 -0.89 -9.76 -2.84
C ALA A 25 -1.85 -9.89 -1.64
N GLN A 26 -2.16 -11.12 -1.21
CA GLN A 26 -2.94 -11.39 -0.01
C GLN A 26 -2.19 -10.93 1.26
N ALA A 27 -0.93 -11.34 1.43
CA ALA A 27 -0.13 -10.96 2.59
C ALA A 27 0.01 -9.43 2.70
N VAL A 28 0.26 -8.75 1.58
CA VAL A 28 0.31 -7.28 1.53
C VAL A 28 -1.05 -6.68 1.93
N ARG A 29 -2.18 -7.23 1.46
CA ARG A 29 -3.52 -6.77 1.87
C ARG A 29 -3.72 -6.92 3.37
N GLU A 30 -3.39 -8.06 3.97
CA GLU A 30 -3.59 -8.31 5.39
C GLU A 30 -2.77 -7.33 6.25
N VAL A 31 -1.48 -7.19 5.95
CA VAL A 31 -0.60 -6.27 6.66
C VAL A 31 -1.06 -4.83 6.49
N MET A 32 -1.32 -4.40 5.26
CA MET A 32 -1.67 -3.01 5.00
C MET A 32 -3.04 -2.61 5.54
N THR A 33 -4.01 -3.52 5.61
CA THR A 33 -5.32 -3.23 6.23
C THR A 33 -5.16 -2.82 7.70
N THR A 34 -4.21 -3.43 8.41
CA THR A 34 -3.94 -3.08 9.82
C THR A 34 -3.10 -1.81 9.96
N LEU A 35 -2.15 -1.57 9.05
CA LEU A 35 -1.24 -0.43 9.11
C LEU A 35 -1.83 0.86 8.53
N TRP A 36 -2.82 0.78 7.63
CA TRP A 36 -3.36 1.95 6.94
C TRP A 36 -3.87 3.06 7.88
N PRO A 37 -4.68 2.76 8.93
CA PRO A 37 -5.16 3.78 9.86
C PRO A 37 -4.02 4.49 10.60
N PHE A 38 -2.92 3.80 10.87
CA PHE A 38 -1.73 4.39 11.49
C PHE A 38 -1.02 5.36 10.52
N LEU A 39 -0.90 4.99 9.24
CA LEU A 39 -0.28 5.83 8.21
C LEU A 39 -1.13 7.05 7.85
N GLU A 40 -2.46 6.93 7.96
CA GLU A 40 -3.37 8.07 7.82
C GLU A 40 -3.15 9.09 8.93
N GLN A 41 -3.02 8.63 10.18
CA GLN A 41 -2.73 9.46 11.35
C GLN A 41 -1.29 10.01 11.38
N ASN A 42 -0.35 9.36 10.68
CA ASN A 42 1.06 9.72 10.66
C ASN A 42 1.55 10.01 9.23
N PRO A 43 1.14 11.14 8.61
CA PRO A 43 1.44 11.44 7.21
C PRO A 43 2.94 11.51 6.87
N LYS A 44 3.81 11.73 7.87
CA LYS A 44 5.27 11.71 7.71
C LYS A 44 5.81 10.41 7.08
N TYR A 45 5.15 9.27 7.29
CA TYR A 45 5.58 7.99 6.72
C TYR A 45 5.16 7.82 5.24
N ARG A 46 4.16 8.59 4.78
CA ARG A 46 3.76 8.62 3.36
C ARG A 46 4.71 9.46 2.51
N GLN A 47 5.37 10.47 3.10
CA GLN A 47 6.21 11.43 2.38
C GLN A 47 7.61 10.91 2.00
N MET A 48 8.07 9.80 2.60
CA MET A 48 9.43 9.28 2.38
C MET A 48 9.52 8.18 1.30
N SER A 49 8.50 8.02 0.45
CA SER A 49 8.38 6.87 -0.46
C SER A 49 8.54 5.53 0.27
N LEU A 50 8.14 5.47 1.56
CA LEU A 50 8.41 4.31 2.40
C LEU A 50 7.62 3.08 1.93
N LEU A 51 6.40 3.30 1.46
CA LEU A 51 5.53 2.27 0.89
C LEU A 51 5.99 1.77 -0.48
N GLU A 52 6.72 2.59 -1.23
CA GLU A 52 7.25 2.21 -2.56
C GLU A 52 8.52 1.35 -2.46
N ARG A 53 9.15 1.34 -1.28
CA ARG A 53 10.35 0.54 -0.99
C ARG A 53 10.05 -0.83 -0.37
N LEU A 54 8.79 -1.12 -0.08
CA LEU A 54 8.30 -2.43 0.35
C LEU A 54 7.97 -3.28 -0.90
#